data_AF-A0A926XS91-F1
#
_entry.id   AF-A0A926XS91-F1
#
_cell.length_a   1.000
_cell.length_b   1.000
_cell.length_c   1.000
_cell.angle_alpha   90.00
_cell.angle_beta   90.00
_cell.angle_gamma   90.00
#
_symmetry.space_group_name_H-M   'P 1'
#
loop_
_entity.id
_entity.type
_entity.pdbx_description
1 polymer ?
#
loop_
_entity_poly.entity_id
_entity_poly.type
_entity_poly.pdbx_seq_one_letter_code
_entity_poly.pdbx_strand_id
1 'polypeptide(L)' 'MRSRPPLNPEDRQIIEEWQAKIAIANRNNIFCHCKTCNAEWVDSSLEADCQACGSDRVERISCWQFPDD' A
#
# COMPACT_ATOMS: atom_id res chain seq x y z
N MET A 1 -33.60 -6.33 2.07
CA MET A 1 -32.43 -5.54 1.63
C MET A 1 -32.56 -4.17 2.28
N ARG A 2 -31.62 -3.77 3.16
CA ARG A 2 -31.65 -2.42 3.75
C ARG A 2 -30.88 -1.49 2.82
N SER A 3 -31.56 -0.52 2.23
CA SER A 3 -30.92 0.53 1.44
C SER A 3 -30.10 1.42 2.37
N ARG A 4 -28.84 1.66 2.03
CA ARG A 4 -27.98 2.59 2.76
C ARG A 4 -28.55 4.01 2.58
N PRO A 5 -28.84 4.76 3.66
CA PRO A 5 -29.32 6.13 3.54
C PRO A 5 -28.28 6.98 2.79
N PRO A 6 -28.72 7.99 2.02
CA PRO A 6 -27.81 8.89 1.33
C PRO A 6 -26.93 9.60 2.37
N LEU A 7 -25.62 9.63 2.09
CA LEU A 7 -24.65 10.40 2.87
C LEU A 7 -25.01 11.89 2.75
N ASN A 8 -24.97 12.61 3.88
CA ASN A 8 -25.04 14.05 3.82
C ASN A 8 -23.77 14.60 3.11
N PRO A 9 -23.79 15.86 2.63
CA PRO A 9 -22.66 16.42 1.88
C PRO A 9 -21.35 16.50 2.67
N GLU A 10 -21.42 16.76 3.97
CA GLU A 10 -20.26 16.86 4.87
C GLU A 10 -19.57 15.50 5.04
N ASP A 11 -20.34 14.43 5.25
CA ASP A 11 -19.86 13.06 5.34
C ASP A 11 -19.20 12.63 4.02
N ARG A 12 -19.75 13.06 2.87
CA ARG A 12 -19.17 12.76 1.56
C ARG A 12 -17.79 13.40 1.41
N GLN A 13 -17.66 14.67 1.77
CA GLN A 13 -16.38 15.38 1.72
C GLN A 13 -15.33 14.71 2.61
N ILE A 14 -15.71 14.36 3.85
CA ILE A 14 -14.85 13.64 4.78
C ILE A 14 -14.41 12.28 4.20
N ILE A 15 -15.34 11.53 3.60
CA ILE A 15 -15.03 10.24 2.96
C ILE A 15 -14.03 10.41 1.82
N GLU A 16 -14.22 11.42 0.95
CA GLU A 16 -13.31 11.70 -0.16
C GLU A 16 -11.90 12.06 0.33
N GLU A 17 -11.79 12.87 1.38
CA GLU A 17 -10.52 13.20 2.01
C GLU A 17 -9.81 11.97 2.58
N TRP A 18 -10.53 11.10 3.28
CA TRP A 18 -9.98 9.86 3.80
C TRP A 18 -9.56 8.89 2.69
N GLN A 19 -10.35 8.76 1.63
CA GLN A 19 -10.01 7.95 0.47
C GLN A 19 -8.73 8.45 -0.21
N ALA A 20 -8.55 9.77 -0.34
CA ALA A 20 -7.32 10.35 -0.87
C ALA A 20 -6.10 10.02 0.02
N LYS A 21 -6.23 10.16 1.34
CA LYS A 21 -5.16 9.80 2.30
C LYS A 21 -4.81 8.31 2.22
N ILE A 22 -5.81 7.43 2.12
CA ILE A 22 -5.63 5.98 1.95
C ILE A 22 -4.93 5.66 0.63
N ALA A 23 -5.32 6.31 -0.48
CA ALA A 23 -4.66 6.12 -1.76
C ALA A 23 -3.17 6.52 -1.71
N ILE A 24 -2.87 7.61 -1.00
CA ILE A 24 -1.51 8.08 -0.74
C ILE A 24 -0.71 7.13 0.16
N ALA A 25 -1.35 6.48 1.14
CA ALA A 25 -0.70 5.48 1.98
C ALA A 25 -0.43 4.19 1.21
N ASN A 26 -1.39 3.72 0.40
CA ASN A 26 -1.30 2.50 -0.40
C ASN A 26 -0.12 2.50 -1.37
N ARG A 27 0.22 3.64 -1.98
CA ARG A 27 1.34 3.75 -2.94
C ARG A 27 2.72 3.53 -2.31
N ASN A 28 2.86 3.64 -0.99
CA ASN A 28 4.17 3.65 -0.32
C ASN A 28 4.47 2.38 0.50
N ASN A 29 3.58 1.40 0.46
CA ASN A 29 3.72 0.20 1.29
C ASN A 29 3.67 -1.06 0.42
N ILE A 30 4.70 -1.25 -0.41
CA ILE A 30 4.89 -2.50 -1.15
C ILE A 30 5.97 -3.29 -0.43
N PHE A 31 5.58 -4.37 0.22
CA PHE A 31 6.54 -5.33 0.75
C PHE A 31 7.18 -6.11 -0.39
N CYS A 32 8.50 -6.07 -0.45
CA CYS A 32 9.31 -6.69 -1.47
C CYS A 32 10.13 -7.82 -0.84
N HIS A 33 10.09 -8.99 -1.46
CA HIS A 33 10.90 -10.15 -1.08
C HIS A 33 11.66 -10.68 -2.31
N CYS A 34 12.99 -10.62 -2.28
CA CYS A 34 13.81 -11.14 -3.37
C CYS A 34 13.94 -12.66 -3.27
N LYS A 35 13.45 -13.39 -4.28
CA LYS A 35 13.53 -14.86 -4.33
C LYS A 35 14.94 -15.41 -4.58
N THR A 36 15.90 -14.54 -4.87
CA THR A 36 17.30 -14.93 -5.17
C THR A 36 18.18 -14.87 -3.93
N CYS A 37 18.13 -13.76 -3.18
CA CYS A 37 18.98 -13.55 -1.99
C CYS A 37 18.20 -13.50 -0.66
N ASN A 38 16.87 -13.64 -0.69
CA ASN A 38 15.97 -13.53 0.46
C ASN A 38 15.98 -12.16 1.17
N ALA A 39 16.47 -11.10 0.51
CA ALA A 39 16.35 -9.76 1.05
C ALA A 39 14.88 -9.31 1.10
N GLU A 40 14.51 -8.62 2.18
CA GLU A 40 13.16 -8.11 2.44
C GLU A 40 13.22 -6.61 2.70
N TRP A 41 12.32 -5.85 2.06
CA TRP A 41 12.25 -4.39 2.25
C TRP A 41 10.86 -3.86 1.91
N VAL A 42 10.61 -2.59 2.21
CA VAL A 42 9.41 -1.86 1.79
C VAL A 42 9.80 -0.83 0.75
N ASP A 43 9.05 -0.77 -0.34
CA ASP A 43 9.25 0.15 -1.44
C ASP A 43 7.96 0.90 -1.79
N SER A 44 8.11 2.00 -2.52
CA SER A 44 7.02 2.75 -3.14
C SER A 44 6.89 2.46 -4.65
N SER A 45 7.84 1.71 -5.23
CA SER A 45 7.83 1.33 -6.65
C SER A 45 7.47 -0.15 -6.84
N LEU A 46 6.63 -0.43 -7.85
CA LEU A 46 6.34 -1.79 -8.32
C LEU A 46 7.44 -2.36 -9.22
N GLU A 47 8.41 -1.54 -9.63
CA GLU A 47 9.45 -1.89 -10.60
C GLU A 47 10.85 -1.95 -9.98
N ALA A 48 10.96 -1.90 -8.65
CA ALA A 48 12.26 -1.97 -7.99
C ALA A 48 12.91 -3.35 -8.15
N ASP A 49 14.16 -3.35 -8.58
CA ASP A 49 15.07 -4.49 -8.52
C ASP A 49 15.67 -4.61 -7.10
N CYS A 50 16.07 -5.83 -6.74
CA CYS A 50 16.73 -6.06 -5.46
C CYS A 50 18.07 -5.32 -5.38
N GLN A 51 18.18 -4.33 -4.49
CA GLN A 51 19.41 -3.55 -4.31
C GLN A 51 20.59 -4.37 -3.78
N ALA A 52 20.34 -5.51 -3.12
CA ALA A 52 21.38 -6.36 -2.55
C ALA A 52 22.07 -7.26 -3.58
N CYS A 53 21.36 -7.72 -4.62
CA CYS A 53 21.89 -8.69 -5.58
C CYS A 53 21.63 -8.34 -7.06
N GLY A 54 20.91 -7.26 -7.35
CA GLY A 54 20.56 -6.82 -8.69
C GLY A 54 19.50 -7.69 -9.39
N SER A 55 18.83 -8.61 -8.67
CA SER A 55 17.83 -9.49 -9.26
C SER A 55 16.47 -8.80 -9.41
N ASP A 56 15.83 -9.05 -10.55
CA ASP A 56 14.45 -8.66 -10.89
C ASP A 56 13.39 -9.63 -10.31
N ARG A 57 13.82 -10.78 -9.77
CA ARG A 57 12.96 -11.82 -9.18
C ARG A 57 12.47 -11.43 -7.78
N VAL A 58 11.67 -10.38 -7.73
CA VAL A 58 11.10 -9.81 -6.50
C VAL A 58 9.60 -10.10 -6.42
N GLU A 59 9.17 -10.76 -5.35
CA GLU A 59 7.76 -10.86 -4.98
C GLU A 59 7.31 -9.57 -4.32
N ARG A 60 6.12 -9.09 -4.69
CA ARG A 60 5.61 -7.78 -4.26
C ARG A 60 4.20 -7.95 -3.74
N ILE A 61 3.97 -7.49 -2.52
CA ILE A 61 2.69 -7.57 -1.84
C ILE A 61 2.39 -6.21 -1.23
N SER A 62 1.22 -5.64 -1.54
CA SER A 62 0.77 -4.43 -0.83
C SER A 62 0.62 -4.75 0.66
N CYS A 63 1.33 -4.03 1.51
CA CYS A 63 1.31 -4.19 2.96
C CYS A 63 0.78 -2.92 3.62
N TRP A 64 0.28 -3.04 4.84
CA TRP A 64 0.00 -1.91 5.71
C TRP A 64 0.75 -2.19 7.00
N GLN A 65 1.81 -1.42 7.25
CA GLN A 65 2.58 -1.49 8.49
C GLN A 65 1.93 -0.51 9.47
N PHE A 66 1.40 -1.01 10.58
CA PHE A 66 1.04 -0.19 11.71
C PHE A 66 2.23 -0.21 12.67
N PRO A 67 2.67 0.93 13.22
CA PRO A 67 3.67 0.91 14.27
C PRO A 67 3.12 0.10 15.45
N ASP A 68 3.96 -0.77 16.01
CA ASP A 68 3.60 -1.59 17.17
C ASP A 68 3.53 -0.79 18.49
N ASP A 69 3.98 0.47 18.51
CA ASP A 69 3.93 1.44 19.64
C ASP A 69 3.70 2.88 19.17
#